data_AF-A0A971ME05-F1
#
_entry.id   AF-A0A971ME05-F1
#
_cell.length_a   1.000
_cell.length_b   1.000
_cell.length_c   1.000
_cell.angle_alpha   90.00
_cell.angle_beta   90.00
_cell.angle_gamma   90.00
#
_symmetry.space_group_name_H-M   'P 1'
#
loop_
_entity.id
_entity.type
_entity.pdbx_description
1 polymer ?
#
loop_
_entity_poly.entity_id
_entity_poly.type
_entity_poly.pdbx_seq_one_letter_code
_entity_poly.pdbx_strand_id
1 'polypeptide(L)'
;MKVRPEEVLNNYRDRIYRLSIYEPLIELSRKRERDGSGNIINYGSLGFLALLFFFENMIMRNKEVGVKELAEFFFEINKGKIDLDLGGFRKLARNIIDVFRPPSGERRSKSFYNWETGKDETIYYSILKASKSDLKFNTQYYTLDEDGLELVFATREYFSEFQLSINQLLLRKQLEKGEFVGALRQIDEMRLAVENLKDRISKIKHDVNRNIVSEKILKRYRELVEDINIRLARENEEFDELESFVKDTKNAMEYEVKDEKDKRAYDLILEIDKELNLVHREHRKLLQESISLKITALEAAQESLYFMGIESFNFKQEITNRLISTPLALKSSRQLVKPFLSLGSHISWSPVAVFTEQRIREDKDEEKTNEFINPIDEKIIDEYKEITMQNFKRIMEIILEIMEDGKEIELEQVIEYMKINYAHILDERVFYDFWIMLHQVSPITIDGDEGNHIGLFEEVIKLLIGRYKGLKVEESNKILDVNHRFKIKNMILKLEGDDHGI
;
A
#
# COMPACT_ATOMS: atom_id res chain seq x y z
N MET A 1 -40.45 20.99 -0.92
CA MET A 1 -39.21 21.12 -1.72
C MET A 1 -39.61 21.03 -3.20
N LYS A 2 -39.60 22.13 -3.95
CA LYS A 2 -39.91 22.13 -5.39
C LYS A 2 -38.57 22.02 -6.13
N VAL A 3 -38.34 20.89 -6.78
CA VAL A 3 -37.16 20.69 -7.63
C VAL A 3 -37.23 21.69 -8.79
N ARG A 4 -36.16 22.46 -9.02
CA ARG A 4 -36.07 23.39 -10.14
C ARG A 4 -35.66 22.61 -11.40
N PRO A 5 -36.45 22.67 -12.50
CA PRO A 5 -36.13 21.92 -13.72
C PRO A 5 -34.75 22.25 -14.31
N GLU A 6 -34.33 23.51 -14.22
CA GLU A 6 -33.03 23.98 -14.70
C GLU A 6 -31.84 23.28 -14.00
N GLU A 7 -31.95 23.02 -12.70
CA GLU A 7 -30.91 22.31 -11.93
C GLU A 7 -30.82 20.82 -12.32
N VAL A 8 -31.95 20.21 -12.73
CA VAL A 8 -31.99 18.81 -13.17
C VAL A 8 -31.41 18.65 -14.58
N LEU A 9 -31.72 19.59 -15.46
CA LEU A 9 -31.35 19.58 -16.88
C LEU A 9 -29.91 20.05 -17.12
N ASN A 10 -29.26 20.69 -16.15
CA ASN A 10 -27.89 21.14 -16.28
C ASN A 10 -26.93 19.98 -16.64
N ASN A 11 -26.12 20.17 -17.68
CA ASN A 11 -25.17 19.20 -18.24
C ASN A 11 -25.85 17.90 -18.73
N TYR A 12 -27.07 17.98 -19.26
CA TYR A 12 -27.82 16.80 -19.71
C TYR A 12 -27.07 16.05 -20.82
N ARG A 13 -26.51 16.80 -21.78
CA ARG A 13 -25.68 16.28 -22.86
C ARG A 13 -24.49 15.46 -22.35
N ASP A 14 -23.77 15.96 -21.36
CA ASP A 14 -22.58 15.29 -20.82
C ASP A 14 -22.94 14.01 -20.05
N ARG A 15 -24.11 13.99 -19.39
CA ARG A 15 -24.62 12.75 -18.76
C ARG A 15 -24.99 11.70 -19.80
N ILE A 16 -25.64 12.11 -20.90
CA ILE A 16 -25.94 11.20 -22.02
C ILE A 16 -24.65 10.70 -22.67
N TYR A 17 -23.64 11.55 -22.83
CA TYR A 17 -22.31 11.17 -23.31
C TYR A 17 -21.70 10.06 -22.45
N ARG A 18 -21.61 10.28 -21.13
CA ARG A 18 -21.08 9.29 -20.16
C ARG A 18 -21.85 7.98 -20.14
N LEU A 19 -23.14 7.99 -20.44
CA LEU A 19 -23.91 6.74 -20.56
C LEU A 19 -23.65 6.02 -21.89
N SER A 20 -23.35 6.77 -22.94
CA SER A 20 -23.21 6.24 -24.30
C SER A 20 -21.91 5.47 -24.50
N ILE A 21 -20.85 5.86 -23.79
CA ILE A 21 -19.57 5.12 -23.79
C ILE A 21 -19.73 3.68 -23.28
N TYR A 22 -20.74 3.37 -22.45
CA TYR A 22 -21.02 2.01 -21.96
C TYR A 22 -21.78 1.11 -22.95
N GLU A 23 -22.40 1.69 -23.98
CA GLU A 23 -23.23 0.91 -24.92
C GLU A 23 -22.49 -0.25 -25.60
N PRO A 24 -21.21 -0.14 -26.01
CA PRO A 24 -20.48 -1.26 -26.58
C PRO A 24 -20.38 -2.47 -25.63
N LEU A 25 -20.21 -2.26 -24.32
CA LEU A 25 -20.21 -3.36 -23.34
C LEU A 25 -21.61 -3.99 -23.19
N ILE A 26 -22.65 -3.16 -23.22
CA ILE A 26 -24.04 -3.64 -23.18
C ILE A 26 -24.34 -4.45 -24.45
N GLU A 27 -23.89 -4.00 -25.62
CA GLU A 27 -24.01 -4.72 -26.89
C GLU A 27 -23.32 -6.10 -26.82
N LEU A 28 -22.10 -6.14 -26.28
CA LEU A 28 -21.39 -7.41 -26.04
C LEU A 28 -22.16 -8.32 -25.08
N SER A 29 -22.73 -7.80 -24.00
CA SER A 29 -23.51 -8.60 -23.04
C SER A 29 -24.79 -9.23 -23.62
N ARG A 30 -25.31 -8.65 -24.72
CA ARG A 30 -26.49 -9.16 -25.44
C ARG A 30 -26.14 -10.27 -26.42
N LYS A 31 -24.87 -10.49 -26.77
CA LYS A 31 -24.46 -11.61 -27.63
C LYS A 31 -24.76 -12.95 -26.94
N ARG A 32 -25.18 -13.94 -27.73
CA ARG A 32 -25.61 -15.27 -27.28
C ARG A 32 -24.93 -16.40 -28.06
N GLU A 33 -23.67 -16.19 -28.45
CA GLU A 33 -22.85 -17.21 -29.12
C GLU A 33 -22.46 -18.31 -28.11
N ARG A 34 -22.38 -19.55 -28.60
CA ARG A 34 -22.09 -20.74 -27.78
C ARG A 34 -20.70 -21.29 -28.09
N ASP A 35 -20.06 -21.88 -27.09
CA ASP A 35 -18.79 -22.59 -27.23
C ASP A 35 -18.97 -24.01 -27.83
N GLY A 36 -17.87 -24.76 -28.01
CA GLY A 36 -17.88 -26.13 -28.54
C GLY A 36 -18.69 -27.11 -27.69
N SER A 37 -18.83 -26.81 -26.40
CA SER A 37 -19.61 -27.58 -25.41
C SER A 37 -21.07 -27.13 -25.29
N GLY A 38 -21.49 -26.11 -26.04
CA GLY A 38 -22.87 -25.59 -26.05
C GLY A 38 -23.20 -24.58 -24.95
N ASN A 39 -22.22 -24.14 -24.16
CA ASN A 39 -22.39 -23.11 -23.13
C ASN A 39 -22.38 -21.71 -23.76
N ILE A 40 -23.16 -20.78 -23.18
CA ILE A 40 -23.19 -19.39 -23.65
C ILE A 40 -21.91 -18.67 -23.22
N ILE A 41 -21.22 -18.07 -24.18
CA ILE A 41 -20.01 -17.28 -23.93
C ILE A 41 -20.41 -15.92 -23.35
N ASN A 42 -19.79 -15.53 -22.23
CA ASN A 42 -20.01 -14.22 -21.62
C ASN A 42 -19.15 -13.13 -22.29
N TYR A 43 -19.63 -12.63 -23.43
CA TYR A 43 -18.99 -11.56 -24.19
C TYR A 43 -18.86 -10.24 -23.42
N GLY A 44 -19.78 -9.94 -22.48
CA GLY A 44 -19.71 -8.71 -21.68
C GLY A 44 -18.48 -8.71 -20.76
N SER A 45 -18.26 -9.79 -20.03
CA SER A 45 -17.08 -9.93 -19.15
C SER A 45 -15.77 -10.00 -19.93
N LEU A 46 -15.74 -10.70 -21.07
CA LEU A 46 -14.57 -10.75 -21.94
C LEU A 46 -14.29 -9.39 -22.61
N GLY A 47 -15.34 -8.63 -22.94
CA GLY A 47 -15.22 -7.27 -23.43
C GLY A 47 -14.55 -6.34 -22.42
N PHE A 48 -14.96 -6.42 -21.15
CA PHE A 48 -14.32 -5.66 -20.09
C PHE A 48 -12.86 -6.08 -19.86
N LEU A 49 -12.57 -7.39 -19.85
CA LEU A 49 -11.20 -7.91 -19.79
C LEU A 49 -10.32 -7.41 -20.95
N ALA A 50 -10.86 -7.31 -22.16
CA ALA A 50 -10.14 -6.74 -23.30
C ALA A 50 -9.75 -5.28 -23.06
N LEU A 51 -10.64 -4.47 -22.46
CA LEU A 51 -10.33 -3.06 -22.13
C LEU A 51 -9.18 -2.97 -21.13
N LEU A 52 -9.19 -3.78 -20.07
CA LEU A 52 -8.10 -3.85 -19.10
C LEU A 52 -6.79 -4.29 -19.75
N PHE A 53 -6.85 -5.28 -20.64
CA PHE A 53 -5.68 -5.74 -21.39
C PHE A 53 -5.07 -4.63 -22.27
N PHE A 54 -5.88 -3.88 -23.01
CA PHE A 54 -5.38 -2.76 -23.80
C PHE A 54 -4.85 -1.61 -22.93
N PHE A 55 -5.44 -1.40 -21.75
CA PHE A 55 -4.98 -0.40 -20.78
C PHE A 55 -3.60 -0.75 -20.22
N GLU A 56 -3.41 -1.99 -19.76
CA GLU A 56 -2.14 -2.45 -19.19
C GLU A 56 -1.01 -2.34 -20.21
N ASN A 57 -1.25 -2.76 -21.44
CA ASN A 57 -0.28 -2.63 -22.52
C ASN A 57 0.03 -1.16 -22.88
N MET A 58 -0.95 -0.27 -22.74
CA MET A 58 -0.72 1.17 -22.93
C MET A 58 0.20 1.74 -21.85
N ILE A 59 0.02 1.36 -20.58
CA ILE A 59 0.90 1.74 -19.46
C ILE A 59 2.32 1.20 -19.70
N MET A 60 2.45 -0.06 -20.08
CA MET A 60 3.73 -0.70 -20.39
C MET A 60 4.40 -0.17 -21.67
N ARG A 61 3.80 0.83 -22.34
CA ARG A 61 4.24 1.41 -23.62
C ARG A 61 4.39 0.35 -24.73
N ASN A 62 3.69 -0.78 -24.62
CA ASN A 62 3.63 -1.82 -25.64
C ASN A 62 2.67 -1.42 -26.76
N LYS A 63 3.20 -1.24 -27.97
CA LYS A 63 2.46 -0.70 -29.13
C LYS A 63 2.03 -1.76 -30.14
N GLU A 64 2.42 -3.03 -29.94
CA GLU A 64 2.20 -4.14 -30.86
C GLU A 64 1.07 -5.05 -30.38
N VAL A 65 -0.10 -4.45 -30.11
CA VAL A 65 -1.24 -5.18 -29.54
C VAL A 65 -2.41 -5.20 -30.50
N GLY A 66 -2.81 -6.40 -30.92
CA GLY A 66 -3.86 -6.63 -31.90
C GLY A 66 -4.75 -7.83 -31.55
N VAL A 67 -5.44 -8.35 -32.56
CA VAL A 67 -6.39 -9.48 -32.41
C VAL A 67 -5.69 -10.75 -31.92
N LYS A 68 -4.44 -10.96 -32.34
CA LYS A 68 -3.68 -12.18 -32.04
C LYS A 68 -3.28 -12.21 -30.57
N GLU A 69 -2.71 -11.12 -30.08
CA GLU A 69 -2.20 -10.96 -28.72
C GLU A 69 -3.36 -11.03 -27.72
N LEU A 70 -4.51 -10.40 -28.02
CA LEU A 70 -5.71 -10.51 -27.20
C LEU A 70 -6.26 -11.94 -27.15
N ALA A 71 -6.21 -12.69 -28.25
CA ALA A 71 -6.65 -14.07 -28.30
C ALA A 71 -5.73 -15.00 -27.50
N GLU A 72 -4.42 -14.79 -27.57
CA GLU A 72 -3.43 -15.51 -26.77
C GLU A 72 -3.63 -15.25 -25.28
N PHE A 73 -3.84 -13.99 -24.88
CA PHE A 73 -4.19 -13.61 -23.52
C PHE A 73 -5.46 -14.32 -23.04
N PHE A 74 -6.54 -14.31 -23.83
CA PHE A 74 -7.76 -15.02 -23.47
C PHE A 74 -7.56 -16.53 -23.33
N PHE A 75 -6.78 -17.13 -24.22
CA PHE A 75 -6.47 -18.56 -24.16
C PHE A 75 -5.70 -18.93 -22.88
N GLU A 76 -4.74 -18.10 -22.47
CA GLU A 76 -3.94 -18.30 -21.26
C GLU A 76 -4.80 -18.22 -19.98
N ILE A 77 -5.65 -17.19 -19.87
CA ILE A 77 -6.50 -17.01 -18.67
C ILE A 77 -7.67 -17.99 -18.61
N ASN A 78 -8.05 -18.60 -19.74
CA ASN A 78 -9.26 -19.42 -19.85
C ASN A 78 -9.23 -20.64 -18.91
N LYS A 79 -8.06 -21.24 -18.67
CA LYS A 79 -7.86 -22.44 -17.81
C LYS A 79 -8.92 -23.54 -18.03
N GLY A 80 -9.38 -23.72 -19.27
CA GLY A 80 -10.38 -24.72 -19.66
C GLY A 80 -11.85 -24.38 -19.38
N LYS A 81 -12.19 -23.13 -19.04
CA LYS A 81 -13.56 -22.71 -18.72
C LYS A 81 -14.47 -22.54 -19.94
N ILE A 82 -13.91 -22.08 -21.05
CA ILE A 82 -14.58 -21.89 -22.33
C ILE A 82 -13.99 -22.90 -23.31
N ASP A 83 -14.84 -23.72 -23.93
CA ASP A 83 -14.42 -24.75 -24.88
C ASP A 83 -14.23 -24.16 -26.28
N LEU A 84 -13.07 -23.53 -26.49
CA LEU A 84 -12.63 -22.96 -27.77
C LEU A 84 -11.13 -23.24 -27.98
N ASP A 85 -10.78 -23.50 -29.24
CA ASP A 85 -9.39 -23.53 -29.68
C ASP A 85 -8.84 -22.10 -29.88
N LEU A 86 -7.53 -21.98 -30.14
CA LEU A 86 -6.92 -20.67 -30.39
C LEU A 86 -7.56 -19.96 -31.60
N GLY A 87 -8.04 -20.71 -32.60
CA GLY A 87 -8.82 -20.17 -33.72
C GLY A 87 -10.13 -19.53 -33.29
N GLY A 88 -10.88 -20.21 -32.41
CA GLY A 88 -12.09 -19.71 -31.78
C GLY A 88 -11.85 -18.45 -30.95
N PHE A 89 -10.78 -18.42 -30.14
CA PHE A 89 -10.40 -17.22 -29.40
C PHE A 89 -9.99 -16.05 -30.29
N ARG A 90 -9.37 -16.29 -31.45
CA ARG A 90 -9.11 -15.23 -32.45
C ARG A 90 -10.40 -14.64 -33.01
N LYS A 91 -11.39 -15.48 -33.33
CA LYS A 91 -12.72 -15.01 -33.76
C LYS A 91 -13.39 -14.20 -32.66
N LEU A 92 -13.31 -14.66 -31.42
CA LEU A 92 -13.86 -13.98 -30.25
C LEU A 92 -13.21 -12.61 -30.04
N ALA A 93 -11.87 -12.54 -30.06
CA ALA A 93 -11.12 -11.30 -29.92
C ALA A 93 -11.48 -10.30 -31.03
N ARG A 94 -11.60 -10.75 -32.29
CA ARG A 94 -12.05 -9.93 -33.41
C ARG A 94 -13.46 -9.39 -33.19
N ASN A 95 -14.40 -10.25 -32.79
CA ASN A 95 -15.79 -9.87 -32.51
C ASN A 95 -15.92 -8.82 -31.38
N ILE A 96 -14.97 -8.77 -30.44
CA ILE A 96 -14.92 -7.76 -29.38
C ILE A 96 -14.32 -6.46 -29.92
N ILE A 97 -13.18 -6.53 -30.61
CA ILE A 97 -12.52 -5.37 -31.21
C ILE A 97 -13.44 -4.66 -32.19
N ASP A 98 -14.16 -5.39 -33.04
CA ASP A 98 -15.09 -4.81 -34.01
C ASP A 98 -16.25 -4.04 -33.36
N VAL A 99 -16.66 -4.41 -32.14
CA VAL A 99 -17.70 -3.69 -31.38
C VAL A 99 -17.15 -2.41 -30.75
N PHE A 100 -15.90 -2.44 -30.28
CA PHE A 100 -15.23 -1.26 -29.74
C PHE A 100 -14.76 -0.28 -30.81
N ARG A 101 -14.43 -0.80 -32.00
CA ARG A 101 -14.06 -0.02 -33.17
C ARG A 101 -14.61 -0.70 -34.43
N PRO A 102 -15.70 -0.16 -35.00
CA PRO A 102 -16.27 -0.69 -36.22
C PRO A 102 -15.23 -0.76 -37.36
N PRO A 103 -15.28 -1.79 -38.22
CA PRO A 103 -14.33 -1.98 -39.32
C PRO A 103 -14.42 -0.86 -40.39
N SER A 104 -15.47 -0.04 -40.39
CA SER A 104 -15.57 1.17 -41.22
C SER A 104 -14.59 2.27 -40.79
N GLY A 105 -14.04 2.20 -39.57
CA GLY A 105 -13.16 3.22 -39.00
C GLY A 105 -13.89 4.49 -38.55
N GLU A 106 -15.21 4.55 -38.70
CA GLU A 106 -16.04 5.67 -38.24
C GLU A 106 -16.21 5.65 -36.73
N ARG A 107 -16.23 6.85 -36.12
CA ARG A 107 -16.55 7.00 -34.70
C ARG A 107 -18.00 6.57 -34.47
N ARG A 108 -18.25 5.88 -33.36
CA ARG A 108 -19.62 5.55 -32.98
C ARG A 108 -20.38 6.84 -32.70
N SER A 109 -21.68 6.83 -32.97
CA SER A 109 -22.53 7.99 -32.75
C SER A 109 -23.83 7.61 -32.11
N LYS A 110 -24.40 8.54 -31.34
CA LYS A 110 -25.72 8.41 -30.75
C LYS A 110 -26.47 9.73 -30.87
N SER A 111 -27.62 9.66 -31.51
CA SER A 111 -28.57 10.77 -31.60
C SER A 111 -29.56 10.71 -30.44
N PHE A 112 -29.82 11.85 -29.82
CA PHE A 112 -30.76 11.98 -28.70
C PHE A 112 -31.36 13.39 -28.68
N TYR A 113 -32.54 13.51 -28.07
CA TYR A 113 -33.16 14.80 -27.82
C TYR A 113 -32.57 15.41 -26.53
N ASN A 114 -31.92 16.57 -26.67
CA ASN A 114 -31.35 17.30 -25.55
C ASN A 114 -32.44 18.17 -24.90
N TRP A 115 -32.89 17.76 -23.72
CA TRP A 115 -33.94 18.48 -22.96
C TRP A 115 -33.46 19.82 -22.38
N GLU A 116 -32.16 20.05 -22.32
CA GLU A 116 -31.57 21.33 -21.88
C GLU A 116 -31.64 22.39 -23.00
N THR A 117 -31.36 21.99 -24.25
CA THR A 117 -31.33 22.91 -25.42
C THR A 117 -32.60 22.84 -26.28
N GLY A 118 -33.45 21.84 -26.07
CA GLY A 118 -34.69 21.59 -26.80
C GLY A 118 -34.50 21.08 -28.24
N LYS A 119 -33.34 20.52 -28.57
CA LYS A 119 -32.96 20.09 -29.93
C LYS A 119 -32.47 18.66 -29.98
N ASP A 120 -32.61 18.01 -31.13
CA ASP A 120 -31.92 16.75 -31.41
C ASP A 120 -30.43 17.02 -31.63
N GLU A 121 -29.60 16.30 -30.88
CA GLU A 121 -28.15 16.37 -30.93
C GLU A 121 -27.54 14.99 -31.15
N THR A 122 -26.37 14.95 -31.78
CA THR A 122 -25.61 13.72 -31.99
C THR A 122 -24.26 13.85 -31.31
N ILE A 123 -23.91 12.86 -30.48
CA ILE A 123 -22.59 12.71 -29.88
C ILE A 123 -21.81 11.63 -30.61
N TYR A 124 -20.50 11.80 -30.66
CA TYR A 124 -19.57 10.85 -31.27
C TYR A 124 -18.56 10.39 -30.23
N TYR A 125 -18.25 9.10 -30.20
CA TYR A 125 -17.31 8.50 -29.25
C TYR A 125 -16.58 7.29 -29.87
N SER A 126 -15.44 6.93 -29.29
CA SER A 126 -14.53 5.91 -29.80
C SER A 126 -13.82 5.22 -28.64
N ILE A 127 -13.87 3.88 -28.59
CA ILE A 127 -13.27 3.11 -27.48
C ILE A 127 -11.82 2.71 -27.81
N LEU A 128 -11.56 2.32 -29.06
CA LEU A 128 -10.23 1.96 -29.55
C LEU A 128 -9.88 2.79 -30.79
N LYS A 129 -8.60 3.13 -30.96
CA LYS A 129 -8.04 3.77 -32.15
C LYS A 129 -6.97 2.91 -32.81
N ALA A 130 -6.78 3.10 -34.12
CA ALA A 130 -5.64 2.53 -34.84
C ALA A 130 -4.34 3.13 -34.31
N SER A 131 -3.36 2.28 -34.05
CA SER A 131 -1.97 2.71 -33.90
C SER A 131 -1.23 2.41 -35.23
N LYS A 132 -0.12 1.68 -35.17
CA LYS A 132 0.64 1.23 -36.34
C LYS A 132 -0.06 0.05 -37.05
N SER A 133 0.18 -0.07 -38.35
CA SER A 133 -0.20 -1.23 -39.15
C SER A 133 1.06 -1.82 -39.76
N ASP A 134 1.26 -3.13 -39.63
CA ASP A 134 2.31 -3.82 -40.37
C ASP A 134 1.75 -4.35 -41.69
N LEU A 135 2.12 -3.68 -42.78
CA LEU A 135 1.72 -4.03 -44.15
C LEU A 135 2.26 -5.39 -44.59
N LYS A 136 3.32 -5.91 -43.96
CA LYS A 136 3.91 -7.23 -44.32
C LYS A 136 3.09 -8.40 -43.80
N PHE A 137 2.48 -8.25 -42.62
CA PHE A 137 1.70 -9.31 -41.97
C PHE A 137 0.19 -9.05 -42.00
N ASN A 138 -0.26 -7.95 -42.61
CA ASN A 138 -1.65 -7.51 -42.63
C ASN A 138 -2.25 -7.42 -41.21
N THR A 139 -1.44 -6.98 -40.25
CA THR A 139 -1.81 -6.89 -38.83
C THR A 139 -2.04 -5.44 -38.44
N GLN A 140 -3.25 -5.17 -37.94
CA GLN A 140 -3.63 -3.88 -37.40
C GLN A 140 -3.47 -3.90 -35.88
N TYR A 141 -2.74 -2.92 -35.33
CA TYR A 141 -2.62 -2.72 -33.89
C TYR A 141 -3.60 -1.65 -33.39
N TYR A 142 -4.05 -1.82 -32.15
CA TYR A 142 -5.06 -0.99 -31.50
C TYR A 142 -4.54 -0.45 -30.17
N THR A 143 -5.00 0.74 -29.81
CA THR A 143 -4.75 1.36 -28.50
C THR A 143 -6.05 1.95 -27.97
N LEU A 144 -6.18 2.10 -26.66
CA LEU A 144 -7.33 2.79 -26.08
C LEU A 144 -7.38 4.23 -26.55
N ASP A 145 -8.59 4.67 -26.86
CA ASP A 145 -8.91 6.07 -27.14
C ASP A 145 -9.47 6.73 -25.87
N GLU A 146 -9.66 8.06 -25.88
CA GLU A 146 -10.05 8.83 -24.68
C GLU A 146 -11.31 8.27 -23.99
N ASP A 147 -12.32 7.84 -24.76
CA ASP A 147 -13.58 7.33 -24.20
C ASP A 147 -13.44 5.90 -23.66
N GLY A 148 -12.54 5.11 -24.26
CA GLY A 148 -12.21 3.77 -23.76
C GLY A 148 -11.46 3.84 -22.44
N LEU A 149 -10.59 4.84 -22.28
CA LEU A 149 -9.95 5.16 -21.01
C LEU A 149 -10.99 5.58 -19.97
N GLU A 150 -11.89 6.52 -20.30
CA GLU A 150 -12.98 6.95 -19.39
C GLU A 150 -13.80 5.77 -18.87
N LEU A 151 -14.06 4.75 -19.71
CA LEU A 151 -14.81 3.57 -19.31
C LEU A 151 -14.04 2.63 -18.37
N VAL A 152 -12.75 2.39 -18.63
CA VAL A 152 -11.88 1.65 -17.70
C VAL A 152 -11.83 2.36 -16.35
N PHE A 153 -11.66 3.68 -16.41
CA PHE A 153 -11.55 4.55 -15.26
C PHE A 153 -12.84 4.55 -14.44
N ALA A 154 -14.03 4.60 -15.06
CA ALA A 154 -15.28 4.61 -14.32
C ALA A 154 -15.55 3.33 -13.49
N THR A 155 -14.74 2.27 -13.65
CA THR A 155 -14.74 1.13 -12.72
C THR A 155 -13.92 1.43 -11.46
N ARG A 156 -14.63 1.44 -10.33
CA ARG A 156 -14.19 1.96 -9.01
C ARG A 156 -12.86 1.45 -8.45
N GLU A 157 -12.32 0.35 -8.96
CA GLU A 157 -11.04 -0.22 -8.49
C GLU A 157 -9.81 0.42 -9.18
N TYR A 158 -9.91 0.81 -10.45
CA TYR A 158 -8.80 1.45 -11.18
C TYR A 158 -8.75 2.97 -10.96
N PHE A 159 -9.90 3.62 -10.74
CA PHE A 159 -9.96 5.09 -10.57
C PHE A 159 -9.19 5.59 -9.35
N SER A 160 -9.23 4.88 -8.22
CA SER A 160 -8.55 5.35 -7.00
C SER A 160 -7.04 5.08 -7.00
N GLU A 161 -6.60 4.09 -7.78
CA GLU A 161 -5.25 3.56 -7.73
C GLU A 161 -4.30 4.21 -8.75
N PHE A 162 -4.84 4.66 -9.87
CA PHE A 162 -4.08 5.30 -10.94
C PHE A 162 -4.55 6.74 -11.22
N GLN A 163 -5.40 7.32 -10.37
CA GLN A 163 -5.96 8.66 -10.57
C GLN A 163 -4.88 9.69 -10.90
N LEU A 164 -3.75 9.63 -10.19
CA LEU A 164 -2.66 10.57 -10.36
C LEU A 164 -1.94 10.36 -11.70
N SER A 165 -1.56 9.12 -12.02
CA SER A 165 -0.96 8.76 -13.32
C SER A 165 -1.85 9.15 -14.52
N ILE A 166 -3.15 8.94 -14.40
CA ILE A 166 -4.15 9.31 -15.42
C ILE A 166 -4.18 10.82 -15.60
N ASN A 167 -4.20 11.54 -14.49
CA ASN A 167 -4.29 12.98 -14.51
C ASN A 167 -3.01 13.63 -15.07
N GLN A 168 -1.84 13.08 -14.80
CA GLN A 168 -0.57 13.50 -15.41
C GLN A 168 -0.60 13.36 -16.95
N LEU A 169 -1.12 12.22 -17.45
CA LEU A 169 -1.20 11.97 -18.89
C LEU A 169 -2.21 12.90 -19.58
N LEU A 170 -3.36 13.15 -18.94
CA LEU A 170 -4.36 14.08 -19.46
C LEU A 170 -3.84 15.52 -19.45
N LEU A 171 -3.11 15.92 -18.40
CA LEU A 171 -2.49 17.23 -18.29
C LEU A 171 -1.51 17.46 -19.46
N ARG A 172 -0.60 16.49 -19.69
CA ARG A 172 0.35 16.56 -20.81
C ARG A 172 -0.35 16.78 -22.15
N LYS A 173 -1.40 16.01 -22.42
CA LYS A 173 -2.16 16.10 -23.66
C LYS A 173 -2.91 17.43 -23.82
N GLN A 174 -3.43 18.00 -22.74
CA GLN A 174 -4.09 19.30 -22.75
C GLN A 174 -3.08 20.43 -23.01
N LEU A 175 -1.89 20.33 -22.43
CA LEU A 175 -0.79 21.27 -22.68
C LEU A 175 -0.31 21.19 -24.14
N GLU A 176 -0.17 19.99 -24.72
CA GLU A 176 0.17 19.81 -26.14
C GLU A 176 -0.87 20.44 -27.09
N LYS A 177 -2.15 20.46 -26.69
CA LYS A 177 -3.25 21.09 -27.46
C LYS A 177 -3.40 22.60 -27.20
N GLY A 178 -2.68 23.16 -26.23
CA GLY A 178 -2.84 24.55 -25.79
C GLY A 178 -4.11 24.82 -24.97
N GLU A 179 -4.73 23.78 -24.39
CA GLU A 179 -5.94 23.88 -23.56
C GLU A 179 -5.61 24.16 -22.08
N PHE A 180 -5.10 25.35 -21.77
CA PHE A 180 -4.56 25.68 -20.43
C PHE A 180 -5.61 25.69 -19.30
N VAL A 181 -6.87 26.07 -19.59
CA VAL A 181 -7.94 26.02 -18.58
C VAL A 181 -8.30 24.58 -18.21
N GLY A 182 -8.27 23.67 -19.19
CA GLY A 182 -8.45 22.23 -18.96
C GLY A 182 -7.32 21.65 -18.11
N ALA A 183 -6.09 22.09 -18.40
CA ALA A 183 -4.87 21.70 -17.67
C ALA A 183 -4.93 22.10 -16.19
N LEU A 184 -5.36 23.32 -15.86
CA LEU A 184 -5.53 23.75 -14.46
C LEU A 184 -6.49 22.86 -13.68
N ARG A 185 -7.66 22.56 -14.26
CA ARG A 185 -8.63 21.63 -13.66
C ARG A 185 -8.00 20.26 -13.42
N GLN A 186 -7.14 19.82 -14.33
CA GLN A 186 -6.45 18.54 -14.19
C GLN A 186 -5.47 18.53 -13.01
N ILE A 187 -4.82 19.65 -12.73
CA ILE A 187 -3.94 19.82 -11.57
C ILE A 187 -4.74 19.81 -10.26
N ASP A 188 -5.91 20.43 -10.22
CA ASP A 188 -6.80 20.34 -9.05
C ASP A 188 -7.23 18.90 -8.76
N GLU A 189 -7.56 18.13 -9.80
CA GLU A 189 -7.88 16.69 -9.67
C GLU A 189 -6.65 15.88 -9.19
N MET A 190 -5.43 16.24 -9.62
CA MET A 190 -4.20 15.65 -9.08
C MET A 190 -4.02 15.97 -7.60
N ARG A 191 -4.29 17.21 -7.16
CA ARG A 191 -4.19 17.61 -5.75
C ARG A 191 -5.12 16.75 -4.87
N LEU A 192 -6.37 16.58 -5.28
CA LEU A 192 -7.33 15.73 -4.57
C LEU A 192 -6.90 14.26 -4.55
N ALA A 193 -6.30 13.76 -5.64
CA ALA A 193 -5.75 12.40 -5.68
C ALA A 193 -4.59 12.21 -4.69
N VAL A 194 -3.68 13.19 -4.59
CA VAL A 194 -2.55 13.19 -3.63
C VAL A 194 -3.07 13.21 -2.18
N GLU A 195 -4.09 14.01 -1.87
CA GLU A 195 -4.72 14.03 -0.54
C GLU A 195 -5.35 12.68 -0.17
N ASN A 196 -6.10 12.06 -1.09
CA ASN A 196 -6.67 10.73 -0.86
C ASN A 196 -5.60 9.66 -0.64
N LEU A 197 -4.48 9.75 -1.37
CA LEU A 197 -3.36 8.83 -1.23
C LEU A 197 -2.69 8.99 0.14
N LYS A 198 -2.54 10.22 0.63
CA LYS A 198 -2.06 10.52 1.99
C LYS A 198 -2.93 9.87 3.06
N ASP A 199 -4.25 10.02 2.98
CA ASP A 199 -5.19 9.41 3.92
C ASP A 199 -5.10 7.87 3.89
N ARG A 200 -4.88 7.29 2.71
CA ARG A 200 -4.72 5.84 2.56
C ARG A 200 -3.41 5.35 3.19
N ILE A 201 -2.29 6.04 2.96
CA ILE A 201 -1.00 5.73 3.60
C ILE A 201 -1.12 5.83 5.12
N SER A 202 -1.78 6.87 5.63
CA SER A 202 -2.03 7.02 7.07
C SER A 202 -2.84 5.85 7.65
N LYS A 203 -3.92 5.42 6.98
CA LYS A 203 -4.69 4.24 7.39
C LYS A 203 -3.86 2.96 7.39
N ILE A 204 -3.05 2.74 6.35
CA ILE A 204 -2.14 1.59 6.28
C ILE A 204 -1.13 1.63 7.42
N LYS A 205 -0.53 2.79 7.70
CA LYS A 205 0.38 2.97 8.83
C LYS A 205 -0.26 2.58 10.16
N HIS A 206 -1.50 3.02 10.41
CA HIS A 206 -2.24 2.64 11.61
C HIS A 206 -2.57 1.15 11.66
N ASP A 207 -2.98 0.56 10.54
CA ASP A 207 -3.30 -0.86 10.45
C ASP A 207 -2.07 -1.75 10.65
N VAL A 208 -0.92 -1.35 10.10
CA VAL A 208 0.37 -2.02 10.32
C VAL A 208 0.66 -1.99 11.81
N ASN A 209 0.65 -0.81 12.45
CA ASN A 209 0.94 -0.68 13.88
C ASN A 209 -0.03 -1.49 14.78
N ARG A 210 -1.27 -1.73 14.35
CA ARG A 210 -2.28 -2.46 15.14
C ARG A 210 -2.23 -3.98 14.97
N ASN A 211 -1.88 -4.48 13.79
CA ASN A 211 -2.10 -5.89 13.41
C ASN A 211 -0.78 -6.68 13.23
N ILE A 212 0.33 -6.23 13.83
CA ILE A 212 1.68 -6.79 13.62
C ILE A 212 1.80 -8.28 14.05
N VAL A 213 0.83 -8.81 14.81
CA VAL A 213 0.87 -10.15 15.43
C VAL A 213 0.71 -11.33 14.45
N SER A 214 0.35 -11.12 13.17
CA SER A 214 0.12 -12.21 12.20
C SER A 214 1.04 -12.17 10.98
N GLU A 215 1.91 -13.16 10.83
CA GLU A 215 2.87 -13.33 9.72
C GLU A 215 2.20 -13.23 8.32
N LYS A 216 1.00 -13.81 8.17
CA LYS A 216 0.21 -13.74 6.92
C LYS A 216 -0.27 -12.32 6.58
N ILE A 217 -0.61 -11.53 7.61
CA ILE A 217 -1.08 -10.15 7.45
C ILE A 217 0.13 -9.25 7.15
N LEU A 218 1.27 -9.53 7.80
CA LEU A 218 2.53 -8.85 7.58
C LEU A 218 3.01 -8.94 6.13
N LYS A 219 3.02 -10.15 5.57
CA LYS A 219 3.43 -10.38 4.18
C LYS A 219 2.56 -9.59 3.20
N ARG A 220 1.24 -9.58 3.43
CA ARG A 220 0.28 -8.83 2.61
C ARG A 220 0.50 -7.31 2.70
N TYR A 221 0.79 -6.77 3.88
CA TYR A 221 1.10 -5.35 4.02
C TYR A 221 2.45 -4.99 3.40
N ARG A 222 3.45 -5.86 3.51
CA ARG A 222 4.76 -5.67 2.85
C ARG A 222 4.61 -5.57 1.33
N GLU A 223 3.91 -6.52 0.72
CA GLU A 223 3.60 -6.52 -0.72
C GLU A 223 2.84 -5.24 -1.10
N LEU A 224 1.84 -4.84 -0.33
CA LEU A 224 1.04 -3.64 -0.58
C LEU A 224 1.88 -2.35 -0.50
N VAL A 225 2.72 -2.19 0.54
CA VAL A 225 3.59 -1.01 0.71
C VAL A 225 4.68 -0.98 -0.35
N GLU A 226 5.18 -2.13 -0.76
CA GLU A 226 6.16 -2.24 -1.85
C GLU A 226 5.55 -1.82 -3.20
N ASP A 227 4.33 -2.28 -3.51
CA ASP A 227 3.60 -1.88 -4.71
C ASP A 227 3.32 -0.36 -4.74
N ILE A 228 2.93 0.22 -3.59
CA ILE A 228 2.73 1.68 -3.47
C ILE A 228 4.05 2.42 -3.73
N ASN A 229 5.16 1.97 -3.15
CA ASN A 229 6.46 2.63 -3.32
C ASN A 229 6.93 2.60 -4.77
N ILE A 230 6.83 1.44 -5.45
CA ILE A 230 7.21 1.32 -6.86
C ILE A 230 6.36 2.26 -7.73
N ARG A 231 5.07 2.36 -7.43
CA ARG A 231 4.14 3.23 -8.16
C ARG A 231 4.48 4.70 -7.95
N LEU A 232 4.62 5.14 -6.70
CA LEU A 232 4.95 6.54 -6.37
C LEU A 232 6.31 6.96 -6.94
N ALA A 233 7.29 6.06 -6.98
CA ALA A 233 8.58 6.35 -7.60
C ALA A 233 8.44 6.63 -9.11
N ARG A 234 7.68 5.79 -9.83
CA ARG A 234 7.39 5.99 -11.26
C ARG A 234 6.59 7.27 -11.51
N GLU A 235 5.58 7.54 -10.69
CA GLU A 235 4.78 8.77 -10.81
C GLU A 235 5.63 10.02 -10.54
N ASN A 236 6.63 9.96 -9.66
CA ASN A 236 7.54 11.07 -9.42
C ASN A 236 8.45 11.32 -10.64
N GLU A 237 8.93 10.28 -11.32
CA GLU A 237 9.68 10.42 -12.57
C GLU A 237 8.83 11.08 -13.66
N GLU A 238 7.56 10.68 -13.80
CA GLU A 238 6.63 11.29 -14.76
C GLU A 238 6.29 12.75 -14.39
N PHE A 239 6.26 13.10 -13.10
CA PHE A 239 6.17 14.51 -12.68
C PHE A 239 7.41 15.31 -13.08
N ASP A 240 8.62 14.77 -12.92
CA ASP A 240 9.86 15.45 -13.31
C ASP A 240 9.86 15.70 -14.84
N GLU A 241 9.41 14.73 -15.65
CA GLU A 241 9.20 14.92 -17.09
C GLU A 241 8.15 16.01 -17.39
N LEU A 242 7.01 15.99 -16.68
CA LEU A 242 5.92 16.94 -16.91
C LEU A 242 6.30 18.37 -16.52
N GLU A 243 7.07 18.54 -15.45
CA GLU A 243 7.64 19.83 -15.03
C GLU A 243 8.60 20.36 -16.10
N SER A 244 9.47 19.50 -16.64
CA SER A 244 10.37 19.88 -17.74
C SER A 244 9.59 20.35 -18.97
N PHE A 245 8.50 19.64 -19.32
CA PHE A 245 7.65 19.98 -20.45
C PHE A 245 6.92 21.32 -20.25
N VAL A 246 6.42 21.60 -19.05
CA VAL A 246 5.79 22.89 -18.73
C VAL A 246 6.81 24.03 -18.80
N LYS A 247 8.04 23.82 -18.31
CA LYS A 247 9.13 24.81 -18.42
C LYS A 247 9.49 25.09 -19.87
N ASP A 248 9.61 24.06 -20.71
CA ASP A 248 9.89 24.23 -22.13
C ASP A 248 8.77 24.98 -22.86
N THR A 249 7.51 24.66 -22.52
CA THR A 249 6.32 25.32 -23.06
C THR A 249 6.25 26.80 -22.65
N LYS A 250 6.58 27.10 -21.38
CA LYS A 250 6.68 28.45 -20.84
C LYS A 250 7.77 29.27 -21.54
N ASN A 251 8.96 28.69 -21.70
CA ASN A 251 10.08 29.34 -22.38
C ASN A 251 9.77 29.60 -23.86
N ALA A 252 9.11 28.66 -24.56
CA ALA A 252 8.72 28.83 -25.95
C ALA A 252 7.75 30.01 -26.14
N MET A 253 6.77 30.16 -25.25
CA MET A 253 5.80 31.25 -25.30
C MET A 253 6.35 32.61 -24.86
N GLU A 254 7.40 32.65 -24.04
CA GLU A 254 8.05 33.91 -23.63
C GLU A 254 8.59 34.71 -24.83
N TYR A 255 9.05 34.01 -25.89
CA TYR A 255 9.58 34.65 -27.10
C TYR A 255 8.50 35.03 -28.15
N GLU A 256 7.26 34.56 -28.00
CA GLU A 256 6.18 34.74 -28.99
C GLU A 256 5.10 35.76 -28.57
N VAL A 257 5.17 36.33 -27.37
CA VAL A 257 4.14 37.26 -26.85
C VAL A 257 4.03 38.53 -27.69
N LYS A 258 2.98 38.65 -28.51
CA LYS A 258 2.69 39.85 -29.31
C LYS A 258 1.27 40.39 -29.10
N ASP A 259 0.30 39.54 -28.72
CA ASP A 259 -1.12 39.91 -28.56
C ASP A 259 -1.62 39.81 -27.09
N GLU A 260 -2.76 40.44 -26.76
CA GLU A 260 -3.40 40.35 -25.43
C GLU A 260 -3.88 38.94 -25.08
N LYS A 261 -4.23 38.13 -26.09
CA LYS A 261 -4.59 36.72 -25.89
C LYS A 261 -3.39 35.87 -25.49
N ASP A 262 -2.22 36.15 -26.06
CA ASP A 262 -0.97 35.43 -25.75
C ASP A 262 -0.52 35.72 -24.32
N LYS A 263 -0.72 36.95 -23.83
CA LYS A 263 -0.50 37.30 -22.42
C LYS A 263 -1.35 36.47 -21.47
N ARG A 264 -2.64 36.31 -21.75
CA ARG A 264 -3.54 35.50 -20.91
C ARG A 264 -3.16 34.01 -20.93
N ALA A 265 -2.76 33.48 -22.08
CA ALA A 265 -2.26 32.11 -22.18
C ALA A 265 -0.96 31.92 -21.38
N TYR A 266 -0.04 32.89 -21.45
CA TYR A 266 1.18 32.90 -20.67
C TYR A 266 0.92 32.97 -19.16
N ASP A 267 -0.02 33.83 -18.72
CA ASP A 267 -0.43 33.91 -17.31
C ASP A 267 -0.98 32.56 -16.79
N LEU A 268 -1.79 31.88 -17.60
CA LEU A 268 -2.31 30.55 -17.27
C LEU A 268 -1.19 29.50 -17.16
N ILE A 269 -0.14 29.60 -17.97
CA ILE A 269 1.01 28.69 -17.89
C ILE A 269 1.85 28.96 -16.64
N LEU A 270 2.01 30.23 -16.25
CA LEU A 270 2.67 30.57 -14.98
C LEU A 270 1.90 29.99 -13.78
N GLU A 271 0.57 30.04 -13.84
CA GLU A 271 -0.28 29.43 -12.82
C GLU A 271 -0.17 27.90 -12.83
N ILE A 272 -0.20 27.26 -13.99
CA ILE A 272 0.03 25.82 -14.16
C ILE A 272 1.39 25.39 -13.60
N ASP A 273 2.47 26.10 -13.93
CA ASP A 273 3.83 25.85 -13.44
C ASP A 273 3.87 25.90 -11.91
N LYS A 274 3.25 26.92 -11.31
CA LYS A 274 3.18 27.06 -9.86
C LYS A 274 2.37 25.94 -9.20
N GLU A 275 1.15 25.68 -9.65
CA GLU A 275 0.27 24.69 -9.03
C GLU A 275 0.78 23.26 -9.23
N LEU A 276 1.34 22.95 -10.40
CA LEU A 276 1.97 21.65 -10.65
C LEU A 276 3.13 21.39 -9.68
N ASN A 277 3.99 22.40 -9.47
CA ASN A 277 5.09 22.32 -8.51
C ASN A 277 4.61 22.09 -7.06
N LEU A 278 3.49 22.70 -6.66
CA LEU A 278 2.91 22.47 -5.34
C LEU A 278 2.47 21.00 -5.17
N VAL A 279 1.73 20.48 -6.15
CA VAL A 279 1.24 19.09 -6.14
C VAL A 279 2.41 18.10 -6.15
N HIS A 280 3.43 18.35 -6.97
CA HIS A 280 4.61 17.50 -7.06
C HIS A 280 5.41 17.46 -5.75
N ARG A 281 5.57 18.59 -5.05
CA ARG A 281 6.22 18.59 -3.72
C ARG A 281 5.45 17.76 -2.69
N GLU A 282 4.12 17.89 -2.65
CA GLU A 282 3.28 17.10 -1.73
C GLU A 282 3.38 15.61 -2.08
N HIS A 283 3.36 15.24 -3.36
CA HIS A 283 3.57 13.86 -3.79
C HIS A 283 4.95 13.32 -3.42
N ARG A 284 6.02 14.09 -3.64
CA ARG A 284 7.39 13.70 -3.28
C ARG A 284 7.53 13.50 -1.76
N LYS A 285 6.84 14.32 -0.95
CA LYS A 285 6.75 14.12 0.49
C LYS A 285 6.05 12.80 0.84
N LEU A 286 4.95 12.45 0.16
CA LEU A 286 4.29 11.16 0.34
C LEU A 286 5.16 9.98 -0.06
N LEU A 287 5.96 10.10 -1.13
CA LEU A 287 6.94 9.08 -1.51
C LEU A 287 7.96 8.87 -0.39
N GLN A 288 8.51 9.94 0.20
CA GLN A 288 9.41 9.85 1.35
C GLN A 288 8.73 9.20 2.57
N GLU A 289 7.50 9.61 2.89
CA GLU A 289 6.71 9.02 3.98
C GLU A 289 6.43 7.53 3.72
N SER A 290 6.16 7.13 2.49
CA SER A 290 5.93 5.73 2.09
C SER A 290 7.20 4.88 2.19
N ILE A 291 8.37 5.44 1.86
CA ILE A 291 9.67 4.77 2.06
C ILE A 291 9.93 4.62 3.56
N SER A 292 9.69 5.67 4.36
CA SER A 292 9.83 5.58 5.82
C SER A 292 8.88 4.53 6.40
N LEU A 293 7.64 4.46 5.90
CA LEU A 293 6.68 3.45 6.31
C LEU A 293 7.15 2.04 5.94
N LYS A 294 7.77 1.83 4.77
CA LYS A 294 8.37 0.54 4.41
C LYS A 294 9.42 0.11 5.42
N ILE A 295 10.31 1.03 5.80
CA ILE A 295 11.38 0.79 6.76
C ILE A 295 10.80 0.53 8.16
N THR A 296 9.99 1.45 8.68
CA THR A 296 9.35 1.31 10.00
C THR A 296 8.43 0.10 10.08
N ALA A 297 7.72 -0.28 9.01
CA ALA A 297 6.90 -1.50 9.00
C ALA A 297 7.76 -2.76 9.04
N LEU A 298 8.93 -2.77 8.38
CA LEU A 298 9.88 -3.89 8.45
C LEU A 298 10.53 -3.98 9.83
N GLU A 299 10.92 -2.85 10.41
CA GLU A 299 11.47 -2.77 11.76
C GLU A 299 10.42 -3.15 12.79
N ALA A 300 9.22 -2.57 12.74
CA ALA A 300 8.10 -2.92 13.62
C ALA A 300 7.68 -4.39 13.46
N ALA A 301 7.80 -4.97 12.27
CA ALA A 301 7.59 -6.40 12.05
C ALA A 301 8.63 -7.24 12.78
N GLN A 302 9.91 -6.89 12.63
CA GLN A 302 11.01 -7.54 13.35
C GLN A 302 10.83 -7.35 14.86
N GLU A 303 10.39 -6.18 15.31
CA GLU A 303 10.02 -5.87 16.70
C GLU A 303 8.82 -6.63 17.20
N SER A 304 7.76 -6.82 16.42
CA SER A 304 6.67 -7.68 16.84
C SER A 304 7.03 -9.15 16.80
N LEU A 305 7.98 -9.57 15.96
CA LEU A 305 8.62 -10.88 16.08
C LEU A 305 9.41 -10.95 17.40
N TYR A 306 10.13 -9.89 17.79
CA TYR A 306 10.77 -9.73 19.11
C TYR A 306 9.73 -9.81 20.26
N PHE A 307 8.54 -9.22 20.08
CA PHE A 307 7.45 -9.21 21.07
C PHE A 307 6.48 -10.40 20.97
N MET A 308 6.62 -11.34 20.02
CA MET A 308 5.75 -12.52 19.94
C MET A 308 5.95 -13.50 21.11
N GLY A 309 7.01 -13.31 21.90
CA GLY A 309 7.13 -13.93 23.22
C GLY A 309 6.23 -13.29 24.27
N ILE A 310 5.85 -12.02 24.14
CA ILE A 310 4.84 -11.40 24.97
C ILE A 310 3.50 -11.78 24.36
N GLU A 311 2.81 -12.76 24.96
CA GLU A 311 1.39 -12.97 24.69
C GLU A 311 0.67 -11.63 24.87
N SER A 312 0.35 -10.95 23.77
CA SER A 312 -0.44 -9.73 23.80
C SER A 312 -1.84 -10.13 24.25
N PHE A 313 -2.05 -10.06 25.57
CA PHE A 313 -3.29 -10.46 26.19
C PHE A 313 -4.40 -9.49 25.75
N ASN A 314 -5.17 -9.88 24.73
CA ASN A 314 -6.30 -9.09 24.28
C ASN A 314 -7.43 -9.18 25.31
N PHE A 315 -7.42 -8.26 26.29
CA PHE A 315 -8.36 -8.24 27.41
C PHE A 315 -9.83 -8.28 26.96
N LYS A 316 -10.14 -7.63 25.82
CA LYS A 316 -11.48 -7.63 25.25
C LYS A 316 -11.87 -9.01 24.74
N GLN A 317 -10.96 -9.69 24.04
CA GLN A 317 -11.25 -10.98 23.41
C GLN A 317 -11.16 -12.15 24.40
N GLU A 318 -10.20 -12.12 25.33
CA GLU A 318 -9.93 -13.23 26.24
C GLU A 318 -10.71 -13.18 27.55
N ILE A 319 -10.88 -11.99 28.14
CA ILE A 319 -11.65 -11.83 29.39
C ILE A 319 -13.08 -11.43 29.05
N THR A 320 -13.23 -10.30 28.37
CA THR A 320 -14.53 -9.62 28.28
C THR A 320 -15.52 -10.43 27.44
N ASN A 321 -15.12 -10.85 26.24
CA ASN A 321 -15.96 -11.64 25.36
C ASN A 321 -16.24 -13.03 25.92
N ARG A 322 -15.28 -13.68 26.59
CA ARG A 322 -15.51 -14.97 27.26
C ARG A 322 -16.49 -14.83 28.43
N LEU A 323 -16.35 -13.80 29.26
CA LEU A 323 -17.23 -13.56 30.41
C LEU A 323 -18.67 -13.23 29.98
N ILE A 324 -18.86 -12.60 28.83
CA ILE A 324 -20.17 -12.31 28.23
C ILE A 324 -20.78 -13.54 27.54
N SER A 325 -19.97 -14.30 26.78
CA SER A 325 -20.45 -15.44 25.97
C SER A 325 -20.70 -16.72 26.79
N THR A 326 -19.89 -16.97 27.82
CA THR A 326 -20.11 -18.03 28.81
C THR A 326 -20.24 -17.40 30.18
N PRO A 327 -21.48 -17.04 30.61
CA PRO A 327 -21.69 -16.38 31.89
C PRO A 327 -21.28 -17.32 33.03
N LEU A 328 -20.11 -17.04 33.59
CA LEU A 328 -19.64 -17.67 34.82
C LEU A 328 -20.59 -17.31 35.96
N ALA A 329 -20.70 -18.19 36.96
CA ALA A 329 -21.43 -17.90 38.18
C ALA A 329 -20.93 -16.58 38.80
N LEU A 330 -21.86 -15.74 39.26
CA LEU A 330 -21.61 -14.35 39.66
C LEU A 330 -20.48 -14.18 40.68
N LYS A 331 -20.30 -15.17 41.57
CA LYS A 331 -19.18 -15.23 42.53
C LYS A 331 -17.82 -15.40 41.83
N SER A 332 -17.73 -16.28 40.84
CA SER A 332 -16.50 -16.53 40.08
C SER A 332 -16.14 -15.35 39.18
N SER A 333 -17.14 -14.74 38.53
CA SER A 333 -16.95 -13.53 37.72
C SER A 333 -16.44 -12.36 38.58
N ARG A 334 -16.97 -12.21 39.80
CA ARG A 334 -16.51 -11.18 40.73
C ARG A 334 -15.05 -11.37 41.11
N GLN A 335 -14.59 -12.60 41.26
CA GLN A 335 -13.20 -12.91 41.65
C GLN A 335 -12.22 -12.63 40.50
N LEU A 336 -12.66 -12.84 39.26
CA LEU A 336 -11.90 -12.56 38.04
C LEU A 336 -11.79 -11.05 37.76
N VAL A 337 -12.86 -10.28 38.04
CA VAL A 337 -12.90 -8.82 37.84
C VAL A 337 -12.26 -8.04 39.02
N LYS A 338 -12.18 -8.64 40.21
CA LYS A 338 -11.67 -8.00 41.45
C LYS A 338 -10.30 -7.31 41.32
N PRO A 339 -9.29 -7.88 40.62
CA PRO A 339 -7.99 -7.23 40.45
C PRO A 339 -8.07 -5.94 39.62
N PHE A 340 -9.09 -5.82 38.77
CA PHE A 340 -9.31 -4.68 37.87
C PHE A 340 -10.26 -3.63 38.43
N LEU A 341 -10.91 -3.92 39.56
CA LEU A 341 -11.71 -2.93 40.27
C LEU A 341 -10.78 -2.07 41.11
N SER A 342 -10.72 -0.77 40.79
CA SER A 342 -10.06 0.21 41.63
C SER A 342 -10.65 0.14 43.05
N LEU A 343 -9.79 0.21 44.07
CA LEU A 343 -10.24 0.50 45.45
C LEU A 343 -11.15 1.72 45.40
N GLY A 344 -12.35 1.60 45.98
CA GLY A 344 -13.43 2.57 45.82
C GLY A 344 -12.93 4.00 45.97
N SER A 345 -12.90 4.74 44.86
CA SER A 345 -12.55 6.15 44.87
C SER A 345 -13.71 6.90 45.50
N HIS A 346 -13.45 7.62 46.57
CA HIS A 346 -14.44 8.51 47.15
C HIS A 346 -14.57 9.72 46.22
N ILE A 347 -15.71 9.85 45.54
CA ILE A 347 -16.00 11.02 44.71
C ILE A 347 -16.31 12.18 45.67
N SER A 348 -15.27 12.91 46.07
CA SER A 348 -15.41 14.18 46.79
C SER A 348 -15.13 15.33 45.84
N TRP A 349 -16.07 16.27 45.77
CA TRP A 349 -15.83 17.52 45.08
C TRP A 349 -14.89 18.39 45.91
N SER A 350 -13.73 18.73 45.37
CA SER A 350 -12.79 19.64 46.03
C SER A 350 -13.29 21.07 45.89
N PRO A 351 -13.46 21.83 46.97
CA PRO A 351 -13.82 23.25 46.90
C PRO A 351 -12.82 24.11 46.12
N VAL A 352 -11.58 23.63 45.95
CA VAL A 352 -10.53 24.30 45.18
C VAL A 352 -10.81 24.25 43.66
N ALA A 353 -11.65 23.31 43.21
CA ALA A 353 -12.08 23.21 41.81
C ALA A 353 -12.91 24.41 41.33
N VAL A 354 -13.37 25.29 42.22
CA VAL A 354 -14.04 26.55 41.83
C VAL A 354 -13.06 27.51 41.16
N PHE A 355 -11.78 27.46 41.53
CA PHE A 355 -10.76 28.38 41.04
C PHE A 355 -10.02 27.86 39.81
N THR A 356 -10.31 26.64 39.36
CA THR A 356 -9.72 26.13 38.11
C THR A 356 -10.36 26.83 36.92
N GLU A 357 -9.54 27.12 35.90
CA GLU A 357 -9.99 27.74 34.66
C GLU A 357 -11.18 26.96 34.07
N GLN A 358 -12.32 27.63 33.96
CA GLN A 358 -13.49 27.05 33.31
C GLN A 358 -13.30 27.13 31.80
N ARG A 359 -13.18 25.97 31.15
CA ARG A 359 -13.25 25.92 29.68
C ARG A 359 -14.66 26.32 29.25
N ILE A 360 -14.76 27.47 28.60
CA ILE A 360 -15.95 27.86 27.85
C ILE A 360 -16.00 26.90 26.65
N ARG A 361 -16.88 25.90 26.71
CA ARG A 361 -17.20 25.08 25.54
C ARG A 361 -18.03 25.94 24.60
N GLU A 362 -17.50 26.23 23.42
CA GLU A 362 -18.37 26.49 22.27
C GLU A 362 -19.12 25.18 21.99
N ASP A 363 -20.45 25.25 21.87
CA ASP A 363 -21.31 24.16 21.40
C ASP A 363 -21.01 23.86 19.92
N LYS A 364 -19.81 23.35 19.64
CA LYS A 364 -19.61 22.46 18.52
C LYS A 364 -19.78 21.07 19.10
N ASP A 365 -20.89 20.45 18.72
CA ASP A 365 -21.01 19.00 18.67
C ASP A 365 -19.89 18.46 17.77
N GLU A 366 -18.67 18.40 18.30
CA GLU A 366 -17.76 17.34 17.94
C GLU A 366 -18.43 16.08 18.45
N GLU A 367 -19.19 15.44 17.55
CA GLU A 367 -19.33 14.00 17.59
C GLU A 367 -17.96 13.47 17.98
N LYS A 368 -17.85 12.89 19.17
CA LYS A 368 -16.74 12.03 19.53
C LYS A 368 -16.80 10.85 18.56
N THR A 369 -16.32 11.05 17.33
CA THR A 369 -15.66 10.00 16.57
C THR A 369 -14.75 9.34 17.57
N ASN A 370 -15.09 8.09 17.92
CA ASN A 370 -14.35 7.23 18.84
C ASN A 370 -12.90 7.69 18.87
N GLU A 371 -12.51 8.40 19.94
CA GLU A 371 -11.12 8.75 20.16
C GLU A 371 -10.37 7.44 20.00
N PHE A 372 -9.60 7.37 18.93
CA PHE A 372 -8.70 6.27 18.68
C PHE A 372 -7.93 6.08 19.98
N ILE A 373 -7.84 4.83 20.44
CA ILE A 373 -6.96 4.49 21.56
C ILE A 373 -5.59 5.02 21.14
N ASN A 374 -5.12 6.08 21.79
CA ASN A 374 -3.79 6.61 21.55
C ASN A 374 -2.82 5.42 21.69
N PRO A 375 -1.88 5.24 20.75
CA PRO A 375 -0.83 4.24 20.92
C PRO A 375 -0.19 4.42 22.30
N ILE A 376 0.19 3.31 22.92
CA ILE A 376 1.03 3.31 24.12
C ILE A 376 2.16 4.32 23.86
N ASP A 377 2.33 5.31 24.75
CA ASP A 377 3.29 6.40 24.57
C ASP A 377 4.62 5.84 24.03
N GLU A 378 5.05 6.27 22.83
CA GLU A 378 6.28 5.81 22.18
C GLU A 378 7.48 5.86 23.14
N LYS A 379 7.48 6.85 24.05
CA LYS A 379 8.48 7.01 25.12
C LYS A 379 8.60 5.81 26.06
N ILE A 380 7.49 5.18 26.43
CA ILE A 380 7.49 4.00 27.33
C ILE A 380 8.07 2.78 26.61
N ILE A 381 7.81 2.67 25.30
CA ILE A 381 8.34 1.59 24.46
C ILE A 381 9.86 1.77 24.31
N ASP A 382 10.32 3.00 24.06
CA ASP A 382 11.74 3.32 23.91
C ASP A 382 12.52 3.06 25.21
N GLU A 383 11.98 3.44 26.38
CA GLU A 383 12.58 3.13 27.68
C GLU A 383 12.73 1.61 27.90
N TYR A 384 11.71 0.83 27.52
CA TYR A 384 11.76 -0.63 27.62
C TYR A 384 12.80 -1.24 26.69
N LYS A 385 12.96 -0.70 25.47
CA LYS A 385 13.98 -1.13 24.51
C LYS A 385 15.38 -0.88 25.05
N GLU A 386 15.66 0.31 25.57
CA GLU A 386 16.97 0.65 26.13
C GLU A 386 17.37 -0.28 27.29
N ILE A 387 16.45 -0.55 28.21
CA ILE A 387 16.70 -1.48 29.33
C ILE A 387 17.00 -2.90 28.81
N THR A 388 16.24 -3.35 27.81
CA THR A 388 16.41 -4.70 27.24
C THR A 388 17.74 -4.83 26.50
N MET A 389 18.16 -3.79 25.76
CA MET A 389 19.46 -3.74 25.08
C MET A 389 20.62 -3.84 26.07
N GLN A 390 20.56 -3.12 27.19
CA GLN A 390 21.60 -3.22 28.23
C GLN A 390 21.64 -4.60 28.88
N ASN A 391 20.49 -5.22 29.11
CA ASN A 391 20.44 -6.58 29.64
C ASN A 391 21.05 -7.61 28.67
N PHE A 392 20.77 -7.50 27.37
CA PHE A 392 21.36 -8.37 26.35
C PHE A 392 22.86 -8.19 26.22
N LYS A 393 23.34 -6.95 26.27
CA LYS A 393 24.78 -6.65 26.35
C LYS A 393 25.42 -7.37 27.53
N ARG A 394 24.81 -7.26 28.71
CA ARG A 394 25.36 -7.87 29.93
C ARG A 394 25.41 -9.40 29.85
N ILE A 395 24.38 -10.02 29.27
CA ILE A 395 24.37 -11.47 29.02
C ILE A 395 25.50 -11.86 28.06
N MET A 396 25.71 -11.10 26.98
CA MET A 396 26.78 -11.38 26.03
C MET A 396 28.18 -11.20 26.65
N GLU A 397 28.39 -10.17 27.48
CA GLU A 397 29.66 -9.99 28.20
C GLU A 397 30.00 -11.22 29.04
N ILE A 398 29.01 -11.78 29.76
CA ILE A 398 29.21 -13.00 30.55
C ILE A 398 29.52 -14.20 29.64
N ILE A 399 28.85 -14.32 28.49
CA ILE A 399 29.14 -15.39 27.53
C ILE A 399 30.58 -15.27 26.99
N LEU A 400 31.03 -14.05 26.66
CA LEU A 400 32.40 -13.80 26.20
C LEU A 400 33.44 -14.05 27.30
N GLU A 401 33.15 -13.73 28.56
CA GLU A 401 34.01 -14.08 29.70
C GLU A 401 34.17 -15.60 29.84
N ILE A 402 33.11 -16.39 29.58
CA ILE A 402 33.17 -17.86 29.64
C ILE A 402 33.89 -18.43 28.40
N MET A 403 33.70 -17.80 27.24
CA MET A 403 34.30 -18.26 25.98
C MET A 403 35.81 -18.02 25.93
N GLU A 404 36.35 -16.99 26.57
CA GLU A 404 37.75 -16.55 26.45
C GLU A 404 38.20 -16.47 24.97
N ASP A 405 38.95 -17.47 24.47
CA ASP A 405 39.44 -17.62 23.09
C ASP A 405 38.71 -18.71 22.27
N GLY A 406 37.72 -19.38 22.87
CA GLY A 406 36.92 -20.42 22.23
C GLY A 406 36.01 -19.86 21.13
N LYS A 407 35.95 -20.53 19.98
CA LYS A 407 35.05 -20.16 18.87
C LYS A 407 33.63 -20.71 19.04
N GLU A 408 33.41 -21.63 19.97
CA GLU A 408 32.11 -22.30 20.16
C GLU A 408 31.82 -22.49 21.65
N ILE A 409 30.56 -22.29 22.06
CA ILE A 409 30.08 -22.55 23.42
C ILE A 409 28.69 -23.18 23.41
N GLU A 410 28.47 -24.13 24.32
CA GLU A 410 27.14 -24.71 24.53
C GLU A 410 26.38 -23.97 25.63
N LEU A 411 25.07 -23.79 25.43
CA LEU A 411 24.17 -23.19 26.43
C LEU A 411 24.20 -23.93 27.77
N GLU A 412 24.41 -25.25 27.78
CA GLU A 412 24.57 -26.04 29.01
C GLU A 412 25.75 -25.54 29.86
N GLN A 413 26.89 -25.23 29.25
CA GLN A 413 28.09 -24.73 29.93
C GLN A 413 27.84 -23.33 30.51
N VAL A 414 27.11 -22.50 29.77
CA VAL A 414 26.71 -21.16 30.22
C VAL A 414 25.78 -21.24 31.44
N ILE A 415 24.81 -22.16 31.41
CA ILE A 415 23.88 -22.36 32.53
C ILE A 415 24.61 -22.88 33.77
N GLU A 416 25.54 -23.83 33.63
CA GLU A 416 26.33 -24.35 34.75
C GLU A 416 27.16 -23.25 35.41
N TYR A 417 27.81 -22.40 34.61
CA TYR A 417 28.57 -21.26 35.11
C TYR A 417 27.67 -20.21 35.79
N MET A 418 26.54 -19.86 35.17
CA MET A 418 25.59 -18.89 35.73
C MET A 418 24.90 -19.39 37.00
N LYS A 419 24.71 -20.70 37.20
CA LYS A 419 24.20 -21.25 38.47
C LYS A 419 25.11 -20.93 39.66
N ILE A 420 26.42 -20.84 39.43
CA ILE A 420 27.41 -20.59 40.48
C ILE A 420 27.53 -19.08 40.77
N ASN A 421 27.60 -18.25 39.72
CA ASN A 421 27.95 -16.84 39.85
C ASN A 421 26.76 -15.86 39.70
N TYR A 422 25.72 -16.24 38.95
CA TYR A 422 24.64 -15.33 38.51
C TYR A 422 23.25 -15.98 38.53
N ALA A 423 22.92 -16.73 39.60
CA ALA A 423 21.69 -17.52 39.67
C ALA A 423 20.40 -16.69 39.49
N HIS A 424 20.41 -15.41 39.86
CA HIS A 424 19.26 -14.51 39.73
C HIS A 424 18.88 -14.22 38.28
N ILE A 425 19.84 -14.22 37.35
CA ILE A 425 19.59 -13.95 35.92
C ILE A 425 18.84 -15.12 35.27
N LEU A 426 19.09 -16.36 35.73
CA LEU A 426 18.43 -17.57 35.23
C LEU A 426 16.95 -17.67 35.63
N ASP A 427 16.52 -16.92 36.65
CA ASP A 427 15.11 -16.82 37.04
C ASP A 427 14.34 -15.77 36.22
N GLU A 428 15.06 -14.88 35.55
CA GLU A 428 14.47 -13.86 34.70
C GLU A 428 14.22 -14.36 33.29
N ARG A 429 13.10 -13.94 32.72
CA ARG A 429 12.67 -14.30 31.38
C ARG A 429 13.65 -13.80 30.29
N VAL A 430 14.26 -12.64 30.53
CA VAL A 430 15.14 -11.93 29.60
C VAL A 430 16.32 -12.80 29.14
N PHE A 431 16.84 -13.67 30.02
CA PHE A 431 17.90 -14.61 29.67
C PHE A 431 17.49 -15.62 28.59
N TYR A 432 16.27 -16.17 28.69
CA TYR A 432 15.76 -17.12 27.71
C TYR A 432 15.35 -16.43 26.42
N ASP A 433 14.75 -15.23 26.53
CA ASP A 433 14.42 -14.41 25.37
C ASP A 433 15.69 -14.09 24.56
N PHE A 434 16.82 -13.78 25.21
CA PHE A 434 18.12 -13.57 24.53
C PHE A 434 18.51 -14.75 23.61
N TRP A 435 18.57 -15.98 24.15
CA TRP A 435 18.99 -17.16 23.39
C TRP A 435 18.02 -17.54 22.27
N ILE A 436 16.71 -17.45 22.52
CA ILE A 436 15.69 -17.73 21.51
C ILE A 436 15.76 -16.70 20.38
N MET A 437 15.89 -15.43 20.72
CA MET A 437 16.00 -14.36 19.73
C MET A 437 17.30 -14.48 18.92
N LEU A 438 18.42 -14.79 19.57
CA LEU A 438 19.70 -14.94 18.89
C LEU A 438 19.69 -16.12 17.91
N HIS A 439 19.01 -17.23 18.25
CA HIS A 439 18.80 -18.36 17.35
C HIS A 439 17.93 -18.00 16.13
N GLN A 440 16.86 -17.22 16.31
CA GLN A 440 15.97 -16.84 15.20
C GLN A 440 16.62 -15.86 14.21
N VAL A 441 17.47 -14.97 14.71
CA VAL A 441 18.15 -13.96 13.88
C VAL A 441 19.44 -14.53 13.24
N SER A 442 19.90 -15.69 13.69
CA SER A 442 21.06 -16.37 13.13
C SER A 442 20.82 -16.86 11.69
N PRO A 443 21.78 -16.71 10.76
CA PRO A 443 23.14 -16.19 10.93
C PRO A 443 23.22 -14.66 10.83
N ILE A 444 24.00 -14.05 11.72
CA ILE A 444 24.26 -12.59 11.72
C ILE A 444 25.65 -12.35 11.12
N THR A 445 25.73 -11.54 10.07
CA THR A 445 26.99 -11.01 9.54
C THR A 445 27.33 -9.72 10.26
N ILE A 446 28.57 -9.60 10.75
CA ILE A 446 29.07 -8.43 11.47
C ILE A 446 29.86 -7.59 10.46
N ASP A 447 29.24 -6.52 9.98
CA ASP A 447 29.89 -5.57 9.09
C ASP A 447 30.52 -4.43 9.92
N GLY A 448 31.61 -3.83 9.42
CA GLY A 448 32.35 -2.79 10.14
C GLY A 448 31.63 -1.43 10.24
N ASP A 449 30.42 -1.30 9.70
CA ASP A 449 29.63 -0.07 9.74
C ASP A 449 28.59 -0.13 10.88
N GLU A 450 28.82 0.66 11.93
CA GLU A 450 27.94 0.77 13.11
C GLU A 450 26.50 1.17 12.75
N GLY A 451 26.29 1.82 11.60
CA GLY A 451 24.99 2.36 11.17
C GLY A 451 24.02 1.35 10.53
N ASN A 452 24.45 0.13 10.23
CA ASN A 452 23.59 -0.88 9.57
C ASN A 452 22.89 -1.84 10.54
N HIS A 453 23.20 -1.79 11.83
CA HIS A 453 22.69 -2.72 12.83
C HIS A 453 21.67 -2.03 13.75
N ILE A 454 20.42 -1.98 13.30
CA ILE A 454 19.29 -1.41 14.06
C ILE A 454 18.54 -2.54 14.77
N GLY A 455 18.44 -2.50 16.11
CA GLY A 455 17.63 -3.45 16.89
C GLY A 455 18.18 -3.78 18.30
N LEU A 456 17.50 -4.69 19.02
CA LEU A 456 17.84 -5.05 20.43
C LEU A 456 19.26 -5.61 20.63
N PHE A 457 19.91 -6.07 19.55
CA PHE A 457 21.27 -6.62 19.56
C PHE A 457 22.34 -5.62 19.11
N GLU A 458 22.02 -4.35 18.87
CA GLU A 458 22.99 -3.34 18.44
C GLU A 458 24.19 -3.26 19.42
N GLU A 459 23.92 -3.15 20.72
CA GLU A 459 24.95 -3.14 21.78
C GLU A 459 25.75 -4.45 21.83
N VAL A 460 25.14 -5.58 21.47
CA VAL A 460 25.78 -6.90 21.42
C VAL A 460 26.71 -6.99 20.21
N ILE A 461 26.28 -6.52 19.04
CA ILE A 461 27.08 -6.50 17.81
C ILE A 461 28.27 -5.56 17.99
N LYS A 462 28.09 -4.40 18.64
CA LYS A 462 29.20 -3.47 18.99
C LYS A 462 30.33 -4.14 19.79
N LEU A 463 30.03 -5.13 20.64
CA LEU A 463 31.05 -5.88 21.37
C LEU A 463 31.85 -6.86 20.48
N LEU A 464 31.29 -7.25 19.33
CA LEU A 464 31.86 -8.23 18.42
C LEU A 464 32.54 -7.60 17.20
N ILE A 465 32.24 -6.33 16.88
CA ILE A 465 32.88 -5.56 15.81
C ILE A 465 34.41 -5.58 16.00
N GLY A 466 35.12 -6.00 14.94
CA GLY A 466 36.59 -6.05 14.91
C GLY A 466 37.22 -7.35 15.45
N ARG A 467 36.44 -8.28 16.02
CA ARG A 467 36.95 -9.59 16.49
C ARG A 467 36.38 -10.79 15.73
N TYR A 468 35.14 -10.69 15.24
CA TYR A 468 34.43 -11.78 14.57
C TYR A 468 33.66 -11.27 13.35
N LYS A 469 33.52 -12.10 12.32
CA LYS A 469 32.80 -11.79 11.06
C LYS A 469 31.36 -12.27 11.06
N GLY A 470 31.04 -13.28 11.87
CA GLY A 470 29.70 -13.85 11.89
C GLY A 470 29.38 -14.53 13.21
N LEU A 471 28.09 -14.53 13.56
CA LEU A 471 27.53 -15.23 14.71
C LEU A 471 26.49 -16.24 14.24
N LYS A 472 26.71 -17.51 14.60
CA LYS A 472 25.82 -18.62 14.28
C LYS A 472 25.33 -19.33 15.53
N VAL A 473 24.03 -19.62 15.62
CA VAL A 473 23.46 -20.41 16.73
C VAL A 473 22.72 -21.60 16.15
N GLU A 474 23.05 -22.81 16.62
CA GLU A 474 22.45 -24.07 16.16
C GLU A 474 21.75 -24.78 17.33
N GLU A 475 20.47 -25.13 17.15
CA GLU A 475 19.68 -25.87 18.14
C GLU A 475 20.09 -27.36 18.18
N SER A 476 20.27 -27.89 19.39
CA SER A 476 20.52 -29.31 19.66
C SER A 476 19.28 -30.01 20.22
N ASN A 477 19.16 -31.32 20.01
CA ASN A 477 17.98 -32.11 20.44
C ASN A 477 17.88 -32.35 21.97
N LYS A 478 18.85 -31.90 22.77
CA LYS A 478 18.88 -32.09 24.23
C LYS A 478 18.04 -31.01 24.92
N ILE A 479 17.15 -31.38 25.84
CA ILE A 479 16.34 -30.44 26.64
C ILE A 479 17.03 -30.22 27.99
N LEU A 480 17.26 -28.97 28.36
CA LEU A 480 17.85 -28.55 29.62
C LEU A 480 16.76 -28.06 30.58
N ASP A 481 16.69 -28.69 31.75
CA ASP A 481 15.86 -28.25 32.87
C ASP A 481 16.69 -27.26 33.71
N VAL A 482 16.47 -25.96 33.48
CA VAL A 482 17.25 -24.90 34.13
C VAL A 482 16.80 -24.74 35.57
N ASN A 483 15.52 -24.38 35.77
CA ASN A 483 14.83 -24.17 37.04
C ASN A 483 13.40 -24.75 37.00
N HIS A 484 12.64 -24.70 38.11
CA HIS A 484 11.26 -25.21 38.18
C HIS A 484 10.27 -24.55 37.20
N ARG A 485 10.60 -23.38 36.62
CA ARG A 485 9.71 -22.60 35.74
C ARG A 485 10.06 -22.69 34.25
N PHE A 486 11.32 -22.95 33.89
CA PHE A 486 11.80 -22.82 32.52
C PHE A 486 12.55 -24.05 32.05
N LYS A 487 12.21 -24.48 30.83
CA LYS A 487 12.89 -25.54 30.07
C LYS A 487 13.28 -24.97 28.72
N ILE A 488 14.52 -25.18 28.31
CA ILE A 488 15.03 -24.71 27.02
C ILE A 488 15.82 -25.84 26.36
N LYS A 489 15.77 -25.94 25.04
CA LYS A 489 16.65 -26.86 24.32
C LYS A 489 18.06 -26.31 24.26
N ASN A 490 19.06 -27.19 24.32
CA ASN A 490 20.45 -26.79 24.26
C ASN A 490 20.73 -26.14 22.89
N MET A 491 21.55 -25.11 22.89
CA MET A 491 21.94 -24.37 21.69
C MET A 491 23.46 -24.22 21.69
N ILE A 492 24.06 -24.28 20.51
CA ILE A 492 25.51 -24.10 20.31
C ILE A 492 25.69 -22.75 19.64
N LEU A 493 26.40 -21.84 20.28
CA LEU A 493 26.77 -20.55 19.72
C LEU A 493 28.19 -20.67 19.15
N LYS A 494 28.34 -20.33 17.87
CA LYS A 494 29.59 -20.33 17.12
C LYS A 494 29.90 -18.92 16.64
N LEU A 495 31.13 -18.48 16.89
CA LEU A 495 31.67 -17.21 16.41
C LEU A 495 32.66 -17.51 15.27
N GLU A 496 32.37 -16.98 14.08
CA GLU A 496 33.25 -17.09 12.93
C GLU A 496 34.34 -16.00 13.02
N GLY A 497 35.59 -16.42 13.25
CA GLY A 497 36.74 -15.53 13.33
C GLY A 497 37.29 -15.12 11.96
N ASP A 498 38.09 -14.05 11.93
CA ASP A 498 38.89 -13.70 10.76
C ASP A 498 40.03 -14.73 10.60
N ASP A 499 39.98 -15.55 9.56
CA ASP A 499 41.16 -16.30 9.10
C ASP A 499 42.14 -15.31 8.44
N HIS A 500 42.75 -14.45 9.25
CA HIS A 500 44.08 -13.95 8.95
C HIS A 500 45.07 -15.05 9.37
N GLY A 501 45.30 -15.95 8.42
CA GLY A 501 46.46 -16.81 8.44
C GLY A 501 47.73 -15.98 8.67
N ILE A 502 48.59 -16.53 9.51
CA ILE A 502 50.00 -16.16 9.68
C ILE A 502 50.69 -16.02 8.31
#